data_AF-A0AB34IXY5-F1
#
_entry.id   AF-A0AB34IXY5-F1
#
_cell.length_a   1.000
_cell.length_b   1.000
_cell.length_c   1.000
_cell.angle_alpha   90.00
_cell.angle_beta   90.00
_cell.angle_gamma   90.00
#
_symmetry.space_group_name_H-M   'P 1'
#
loop_
_entity.id
_entity.type
_entity.pdbx_description
1 polymer ?
#
loop_
_entity_poly.entity_id
_entity_poly.type
_entity_poly.pdbx_seq_one_letter_code
_entity_poly.pdbx_strand_id
1 'polypeptide(L)'
;MAISMAIVTIVLSLGSWSPPPPPPLSNPPPLHPTGRRSSLASWEAFVRRAYDRIYRPFRSRCHADAPALECLEAMYAATEEADAPWWLRTMLRDARHAHAAILHGAWHSLASRRPTGSAVCTIEKVGTTNFRRFMALLQADGARGARGCSARPFASIHSVLAPEEGVAYTGRRRGHDEMIGALHGREGWSTFVFLREPLERFASGFEDKCRRNPAERHCSPLEIFGNGSRSRALRSHTSLRGQLAAYADTFPLSWNLHFFPQALFCDDLGRNLHRYSFVGRMNETFLQQMRHVAAHIDHCASSQAGASDAAMRAYRCVFPVKQDGHATHAKRHVSRMISAFSARRLLEIFSIDYVELELPLPSFLEELPF
;
A
#
# COMPACT_ATOMS: atom_id res chain seq x y z
N MET A 1 -33.45 11.15 -57.99
CA MET A 1 -32.93 11.72 -56.73
C MET A 1 -31.76 10.86 -56.28
N ALA A 2 -30.53 11.33 -56.52
CA ALA A 2 -29.31 10.66 -56.10
C ALA A 2 -28.56 11.59 -55.14
N ILE A 3 -28.41 11.17 -53.88
CA ILE A 3 -27.69 11.91 -52.86
C ILE A 3 -26.22 11.50 -52.97
N SER A 4 -25.38 12.43 -53.38
CA SER A 4 -23.93 12.27 -53.45
C SER A 4 -23.33 12.53 -52.05
N MET A 5 -22.76 11.49 -51.43
CA MET A 5 -21.99 11.61 -50.19
C MET A 5 -20.55 11.99 -50.51
N ALA A 6 -20.14 13.20 -50.13
CA ALA A 6 -18.74 13.61 -50.16
C ALA A 6 -18.02 13.03 -48.92
N ILE A 7 -17.04 12.16 -49.15
CA ILE A 7 -16.10 11.68 -48.13
C ILE A 7 -14.99 12.74 -47.99
N VAL A 8 -14.93 13.41 -46.85
CA VAL A 8 -13.83 14.30 -46.48
C VAL A 8 -12.75 13.46 -45.79
N THR A 9 -11.65 13.19 -46.49
CA THR A 9 -10.46 12.55 -45.93
C THR A 9 -9.63 13.62 -45.21
N ILE A 10 -9.68 13.64 -43.88
CA ILE A 10 -8.79 14.47 -43.05
C ILE A 10 -7.47 13.72 -42.89
N VAL A 11 -6.41 14.19 -43.56
CA VAL A 11 -5.04 13.74 -43.34
C VAL A 11 -4.49 14.47 -42.11
N LEU A 12 -4.56 13.82 -40.95
CA LEU A 12 -3.86 14.28 -39.75
C LEU A 12 -2.39 13.90 -39.88
N SER A 13 -1.53 14.90 -40.10
CA SER A 13 -0.09 14.77 -39.99
C SER A 13 0.27 14.54 -38.52
N LEU A 14 0.50 13.28 -38.15
CA LEU A 14 1.05 12.90 -36.85
C LEU A 14 2.55 13.26 -36.84
N GLY A 15 2.84 14.52 -36.52
CA GLY A 15 4.20 14.93 -36.16
C GLY A 15 4.69 14.07 -35.00
N SER A 16 5.85 13.44 -35.16
CA SER A 16 6.48 12.58 -34.14
C SER A 16 6.82 13.40 -32.90
N TRP A 17 5.90 13.44 -31.94
CA TRP A 17 6.14 14.03 -30.63
C TRP A 17 7.08 13.13 -29.85
N SER A 18 8.36 13.51 -29.81
CA SER A 18 9.34 12.90 -28.90
C SER A 18 9.27 13.67 -27.58
N PRO A 19 8.95 13.04 -26.44
CA PRO A 19 8.99 13.72 -25.16
C PRO A 19 10.42 14.24 -24.89
N PRO A 20 10.57 15.43 -24.27
CA PRO A 20 11.89 15.94 -23.92
C PRO A 20 12.61 14.96 -22.99
N PRO A 21 13.94 14.83 -23.10
CA PRO A 21 14.72 13.98 -22.20
C PRO A 21 14.51 14.47 -20.76
N PRO A 22 14.40 13.55 -19.78
CA PRO A 22 14.26 13.93 -18.38
C PRO A 22 15.46 14.81 -17.98
N PRO A 23 15.24 15.82 -17.12
CA PRO A 23 16.35 16.63 -16.62
C PRO A 23 17.39 15.71 -15.96
N PRO A 24 18.70 16.00 -16.15
CA PRO A 24 19.74 15.23 -15.47
C PRO A 24 19.47 15.31 -13.97
N LEU A 25 19.37 14.14 -13.32
CA LEU A 25 19.31 14.06 -11.86
C LEU A 25 20.53 14.82 -11.34
N SER A 26 20.29 15.91 -10.61
CA SER A 26 21.37 16.65 -9.99
C SER A 26 22.16 15.68 -9.12
N ASN A 27 23.45 15.53 -9.44
CA ASN A 27 24.32 14.67 -8.64
C ASN A 27 24.20 15.14 -7.20
N PRO A 28 23.80 14.26 -6.26
CA PRO A 28 23.77 14.64 -4.87
C PRO A 28 25.16 15.14 -4.48
N PRO A 29 25.26 16.20 -3.66
CA PRO A 29 26.55 16.72 -3.24
C PRO A 29 27.40 15.58 -2.68
N PRO A 30 28.71 15.52 -3.01
CA PRO A 30 29.59 14.44 -2.59
C PRO A 30 29.50 14.31 -1.07
N LEU A 31 29.17 13.10 -0.61
CA LEU A 31 29.15 12.78 0.81
C LEU A 31 30.58 12.87 1.31
N HIS A 32 30.93 13.97 1.95
CA HIS A 32 32.15 14.01 2.75
C HIS A 32 31.96 13.01 3.89
N PRO A 33 32.77 11.95 3.99
CA PRO A 33 32.68 10.98 5.06
C PRO A 33 33.29 11.61 6.31
N THR A 34 32.58 12.56 6.91
CA THR A 34 32.78 12.83 8.33
C THR A 34 32.35 11.53 9.00
N GLY A 35 33.27 10.73 9.54
CA GLY A 35 33.01 9.41 10.14
C GLY A 35 32.07 9.39 11.35
N ARG A 36 31.20 10.39 11.48
CA ARG A 36 30.18 10.51 12.51
C ARG A 36 29.03 9.59 12.15
N ARG A 37 28.79 8.59 13.00
CA ARG A 37 27.56 7.78 12.92
C ARG A 37 26.34 8.70 12.93
N SER A 38 25.39 8.37 12.08
CA SER A 38 24.11 9.06 12.02
C SER A 38 23.33 8.80 13.31
N SER A 39 22.68 9.82 13.86
CA SER A 39 21.68 9.60 14.93
C SER A 39 20.31 9.38 14.30
N LEU A 40 19.41 8.66 14.98
CA LEU A 40 18.03 8.54 14.52
C LEU A 40 17.37 9.92 14.32
N ALA A 41 17.67 10.88 15.19
CA ALA A 41 17.22 12.27 15.08
C ALA A 41 17.64 12.94 13.74
N SER A 42 18.81 12.59 13.19
CA SER A 42 19.27 13.12 11.90
C SER A 42 18.41 12.58 10.75
N TRP A 43 18.04 11.30 10.81
CA TRP A 43 17.13 10.68 9.85
C TRP A 43 15.70 11.19 10.00
N GLU A 44 15.21 11.41 11.22
CA GLU A 44 13.89 12.02 11.46
C GLU A 44 13.82 13.42 10.87
N ALA A 45 14.86 14.24 11.08
CA ALA A 45 14.94 15.57 10.50
C ALA A 45 15.00 15.51 8.97
N PHE A 46 15.68 14.51 8.38
CA PHE A 46 15.67 14.27 6.94
C PHE A 46 14.27 13.94 6.43
N VAL A 47 13.59 13.00 7.07
CA VAL A 47 12.24 12.55 6.68
C VAL A 47 11.23 13.70 6.76
N ARG A 48 11.26 14.51 7.82
CA ARG A 48 10.39 15.68 7.95
C ARG A 48 10.66 16.71 6.83
N ARG A 49 11.92 17.04 6.55
CA ARG A 49 12.27 17.93 5.43
C ARG A 49 11.84 17.37 4.08
N ALA A 50 11.99 16.06 3.87
CA ALA A 50 11.52 15.41 2.65
C ALA A 50 10.01 15.52 2.51
N TYR A 51 9.24 15.24 3.56
CA TYR A 51 7.78 15.42 3.57
C TYR A 51 7.37 16.86 3.29
N ASP A 52 7.98 17.83 3.99
CA ASP A 52 7.67 19.26 3.85
C ASP A 52 7.94 19.77 2.43
N ARG A 53 8.95 19.23 1.77
CA ARG A 53 9.30 19.57 0.38
C ARG A 53 8.40 18.86 -0.63
N ILE A 54 8.15 17.57 -0.44
CA ILE A 54 7.63 16.68 -1.48
C ILE A 54 6.13 16.48 -1.37
N TYR A 55 5.57 16.42 -0.17
CA TYR A 55 4.18 16.08 0.03
C TYR A 55 3.36 17.26 0.54
N ARG A 56 3.86 18.01 1.54
CA ARG A 56 3.11 19.10 2.18
C ARG A 56 2.50 20.11 1.18
N PRO A 57 3.20 20.61 0.14
CA PRO A 57 2.65 21.63 -0.75
C PRO A 57 1.46 21.13 -1.59
N PHE A 58 1.45 19.84 -1.91
CA PHE A 58 0.37 19.21 -2.66
C PHE A 58 -0.74 18.75 -1.73
N ARG A 59 -0.36 18.23 -0.55
CA ARG A 59 -1.28 17.75 0.48
C ARG A 59 -2.18 18.85 1.04
N SER A 60 -1.65 20.07 1.17
CA SER A 60 -2.43 21.23 1.62
C SER A 60 -3.55 21.64 0.67
N ARG A 61 -3.62 21.06 -0.54
CA ARG A 61 -4.72 21.28 -1.48
C ARG A 61 -5.93 20.39 -1.19
N CYS A 62 -5.79 19.36 -0.36
CA CYS A 62 -6.90 18.50 0.02
C CYS A 62 -7.72 19.14 1.14
N HIS A 63 -9.03 19.26 0.94
CA HIS A 63 -9.94 19.61 2.03
C HIS A 63 -9.97 18.49 3.07
N ALA A 64 -10.18 18.81 4.35
CA ALA A 64 -10.17 17.84 5.44
C ALA A 64 -11.16 16.67 5.18
N ASP A 65 -12.34 16.98 4.64
CA ASP A 65 -13.42 16.03 4.38
C ASP A 65 -13.47 15.53 2.93
N ALA A 66 -12.51 15.92 2.08
CA ALA A 66 -12.50 15.47 0.69
C ALA A 66 -12.33 13.94 0.62
N PRO A 67 -13.11 13.23 -0.22
CA PRO A 67 -12.87 11.83 -0.54
C PRO A 67 -11.42 11.58 -0.98
N ALA A 68 -10.91 10.38 -0.73
CA ALA A 68 -9.53 10.03 -1.08
C ALA A 68 -9.19 10.30 -2.56
N LEU A 69 -10.09 9.94 -3.47
CA LEU A 69 -9.90 10.15 -4.90
C LEU A 69 -9.82 11.63 -5.27
N GLU A 70 -10.72 12.45 -4.74
CA GLU A 70 -10.72 13.90 -4.95
C GLU A 70 -9.41 14.54 -4.45
N CYS A 71 -8.92 14.08 -3.29
CA CYS A 71 -7.63 14.54 -2.77
C CYS A 71 -6.46 14.12 -3.68
N LEU A 72 -6.43 12.89 -4.21
CA LEU A 72 -5.41 12.46 -5.17
C LEU A 72 -5.46 13.28 -6.46
N GLU A 73 -6.66 13.61 -6.95
CA GLU A 73 -6.85 14.49 -8.11
C GLU A 73 -6.32 15.90 -7.85
N ALA A 74 -6.64 16.49 -6.69
CA ALA A 74 -6.15 17.80 -6.28
C ALA A 74 -4.62 17.84 -6.11
N MET A 75 -4.05 16.80 -5.48
CA MET A 75 -2.59 16.65 -5.36
C MET A 75 -1.94 16.56 -6.74
N TYR A 76 -2.50 15.75 -7.64
CA TYR A 76 -1.96 15.61 -9.00
C TYR A 76 -2.03 16.95 -9.76
N ALA A 77 -3.17 17.65 -9.76
CA ALA A 77 -3.31 18.93 -10.44
C ALA A 77 -2.26 19.95 -9.94
N ALA A 78 -2.03 19.99 -8.62
CA ALA A 78 -1.00 20.84 -8.05
C ALA A 78 0.43 20.47 -8.48
N THR A 79 0.69 19.21 -8.88
CA THR A 79 1.98 18.84 -9.48
C THR A 79 2.20 19.39 -10.88
N GLU A 80 1.17 19.86 -11.57
CA GLU A 80 1.29 20.51 -12.90
C GLU A 80 1.67 21.99 -12.75
N GLU A 81 1.27 22.62 -11.63
CA GLU A 81 1.56 24.03 -11.32
C GLU A 81 2.92 24.26 -10.64
N ALA A 82 3.49 23.21 -10.03
CA ALA A 82 4.71 23.32 -9.22
C ALA A 82 5.81 22.36 -9.69
N ASP A 83 7.04 22.62 -9.23
CA ASP A 83 8.21 21.75 -9.46
C ASP A 83 8.16 20.50 -8.57
N ALA A 84 7.17 19.64 -8.85
CA ALA A 84 7.05 18.34 -8.21
C ALA A 84 8.11 17.39 -8.76
N PRO A 85 8.71 16.52 -7.92
CA PRO A 85 9.50 15.41 -8.43
C PRO A 85 8.67 14.61 -9.44
N TRP A 86 9.24 14.35 -10.61
CA TRP A 86 8.53 13.70 -11.71
C TRP A 86 7.91 12.35 -11.30
N TRP A 87 8.54 11.63 -10.36
CA TRP A 87 8.04 10.36 -9.83
C TRP A 87 6.77 10.51 -8.98
N LEU A 88 6.64 11.64 -8.28
CA LEU A 88 5.44 11.96 -7.51
C LEU A 88 4.28 12.24 -8.47
N ARG A 89 4.55 12.99 -9.54
CA ARG A 89 3.58 13.25 -10.61
C ARG A 89 3.10 11.96 -11.27
N THR A 90 4.01 11.05 -11.63
CA THR A 90 3.63 9.77 -12.26
C THR A 90 2.90 8.85 -11.27
N MET A 91 3.34 8.76 -10.02
CA MET A 91 2.61 8.05 -8.96
C MET A 91 1.17 8.55 -8.86
N LEU A 92 0.97 9.87 -8.70
CA LEU A 92 -0.35 10.46 -8.51
C LEU A 92 -1.22 10.33 -9.76
N ARG A 93 -0.63 10.47 -10.96
CA ARG A 93 -1.31 10.20 -12.24
C ARG A 93 -1.87 8.79 -12.25
N ASP A 94 -1.05 7.81 -11.91
CA ASP A 94 -1.44 6.40 -11.99
C ASP A 94 -2.42 6.04 -10.87
N ALA A 95 -2.32 6.67 -9.70
CA ALA A 95 -3.20 6.46 -8.56
C ALA A 95 -4.61 7.00 -8.73
N ARG A 96 -4.77 8.16 -9.39
CA ARG A 96 -6.10 8.78 -9.57
C ARG A 96 -6.98 8.11 -10.62
N HIS A 97 -6.43 7.26 -11.49
CA HIS A 97 -7.24 6.68 -12.55
C HIS A 97 -8.20 5.63 -11.98
N ALA A 98 -9.51 5.73 -12.25
CA ALA A 98 -10.53 4.78 -11.79
C ALA A 98 -10.29 3.32 -12.25
N HIS A 99 -9.46 3.12 -13.29
CA HIS A 99 -8.97 1.81 -13.73
C HIS A 99 -7.70 1.34 -13.01
N ALA A 100 -7.24 2.04 -11.97
CA ALA A 100 -6.29 1.56 -10.99
C ALA A 100 -6.90 0.45 -10.11
N ALA A 101 -7.63 -0.49 -10.73
CA ALA A 101 -8.09 -1.75 -10.15
C ALA A 101 -6.94 -2.59 -9.56
N ILE A 102 -5.69 -2.19 -9.80
CA ILE A 102 -4.51 -2.75 -9.16
C ILE A 102 -4.21 -2.07 -7.81
N LEU A 103 -4.40 -0.74 -7.67
CA LEU A 103 -4.29 -0.05 -6.37
C LEU A 103 -5.55 -0.31 -5.53
N HIS A 104 -6.71 0.04 -6.08
CA HIS A 104 -7.99 -0.07 -5.39
C HIS A 104 -8.69 -1.37 -5.74
N GLY A 105 -7.92 -2.44 -5.96
CA GLY A 105 -8.47 -3.73 -6.30
C GLY A 105 -9.33 -4.33 -5.19
N ALA A 106 -10.24 -5.21 -5.58
CA ALA A 106 -11.13 -5.94 -4.69
C ALA A 106 -10.45 -6.79 -3.61
N TRP A 107 -9.13 -6.91 -3.70
CA TRP A 107 -8.27 -7.66 -2.79
C TRP A 107 -7.79 -6.85 -1.58
N HIS A 108 -8.00 -5.53 -1.60
CA HIS A 108 -7.46 -4.61 -0.59
C HIS A 108 -8.49 -4.24 0.49
N SER A 109 -9.77 -4.13 0.13
CA SER A 109 -10.87 -3.93 1.08
C SER A 109 -11.59 -5.25 1.33
N LEU A 110 -11.52 -5.74 2.57
CA LEU A 110 -12.15 -7.00 2.99
C LEU A 110 -13.23 -6.71 4.03
N ALA A 111 -14.38 -7.36 3.95
CA ALA A 111 -15.46 -7.16 4.93
C ALA A 111 -16.21 -8.45 5.22
N SER A 112 -16.66 -8.64 6.45
CA SER A 112 -17.58 -9.70 6.82
C SER A 112 -18.70 -9.11 7.66
N ARG A 113 -19.92 -9.61 7.47
CA ARG A 113 -21.07 -9.30 8.34
C ARG A 113 -21.18 -10.26 9.52
N ARG A 114 -20.26 -11.24 9.62
CA ARG A 114 -20.32 -12.34 10.57
C ARG A 114 -19.01 -12.44 11.34
N PRO A 115 -19.06 -12.71 12.66
CA PRO A 115 -20.28 -12.79 13.47
C PRO A 115 -20.94 -11.41 13.73
N THR A 116 -20.23 -10.32 13.42
CA THR A 116 -20.73 -8.93 13.40
C THR A 116 -20.08 -8.17 12.24
N GLY A 117 -20.53 -6.95 11.94
CA GLY A 117 -19.95 -6.11 10.89
C GLY A 117 -18.48 -5.82 11.17
N SER A 118 -17.60 -6.26 10.28
CA SER A 118 -16.15 -6.12 10.41
C SER A 118 -15.54 -5.86 9.05
N ALA A 119 -14.65 -4.88 8.95
CA ALA A 119 -13.91 -4.62 7.72
C ALA A 119 -12.43 -4.37 8.01
N VAL A 120 -11.58 -4.80 7.09
CA VAL A 120 -10.15 -4.55 7.15
C VAL A 120 -9.68 -4.04 5.79
N CYS A 121 -8.93 -2.94 5.83
CA CYS A 121 -8.20 -2.49 4.66
C CYS A 121 -6.76 -3.02 4.71
N THR A 122 -6.27 -3.51 3.57
CA THR A 122 -4.94 -4.10 3.43
C THR A 122 -4.29 -3.57 2.17
N ILE A 123 -3.12 -2.97 2.28
CA ILE A 123 -2.24 -2.73 1.13
C ILE A 123 -1.39 -3.96 0.87
N GLU A 124 -0.81 -4.07 -0.33
CA GLU A 124 0.09 -5.17 -0.59
C GLU A 124 1.29 -5.19 0.39
N LYS A 125 1.74 -6.41 0.69
CA LYS A 125 2.82 -6.72 1.62
C LYS A 125 2.51 -6.37 3.07
N VAL A 126 1.25 -6.20 3.47
CA VAL A 126 0.85 -6.17 4.90
C VAL A 126 0.21 -7.49 5.35
N GLY A 127 0.67 -8.62 4.81
CA GLY A 127 0.09 -9.92 5.16
C GLY A 127 -1.32 -10.14 4.58
N THR A 128 -1.65 -9.48 3.46
CA THR A 128 -2.96 -9.55 2.77
C THR A 128 -3.49 -10.97 2.63
N THR A 129 -2.64 -11.96 2.33
CA THR A 129 -3.04 -13.38 2.24
C THR A 129 -3.62 -13.91 3.56
N ASN A 130 -3.02 -13.57 4.69
CA ASN A 130 -3.50 -13.98 6.01
C ASN A 130 -4.81 -13.27 6.34
N PHE A 131 -4.89 -11.95 6.12
CA PHE A 131 -6.14 -11.21 6.32
C PHE A 131 -7.29 -11.74 5.47
N ARG A 132 -7.05 -12.06 4.20
CA ARG A 132 -8.05 -12.70 3.33
C ARG A 132 -8.53 -14.04 3.89
N ARG A 133 -7.62 -14.88 4.38
CA ARG A 133 -7.98 -16.16 5.00
C ARG A 133 -8.76 -15.95 6.30
N PHE A 134 -8.39 -14.97 7.12
CA PHE A 134 -9.08 -14.62 8.35
C PHE A 134 -10.52 -14.19 8.08
N MET A 135 -10.71 -13.24 7.15
CA MET A 135 -12.03 -12.75 6.75
C MET A 135 -12.89 -13.85 6.09
N ALA A 136 -12.27 -14.77 5.34
CA ALA A 136 -12.97 -15.93 4.79
C ALA A 136 -13.50 -16.89 5.85
N LEU A 137 -12.72 -17.13 6.91
CA LEU A 137 -13.16 -17.96 8.02
C LEU A 137 -14.29 -17.28 8.81
N LEU A 138 -14.19 -15.97 9.06
CA LEU A 138 -15.27 -15.19 9.68
C LEU A 138 -16.60 -15.33 8.92
N GLN A 139 -16.55 -15.21 7.59
CA GLN A 139 -17.72 -15.32 6.75
C GLN A 139 -18.30 -16.75 6.73
N ALA A 140 -17.43 -17.76 6.75
CA ALA A 140 -17.81 -19.17 6.65
C ALA A 140 -18.41 -19.75 7.94
N ASP A 141 -18.00 -19.29 9.12
CA ASP A 141 -18.39 -19.93 10.39
C ASP A 141 -19.89 -19.79 10.72
N GLY A 142 -20.57 -18.80 10.13
CA GLY A 142 -22.04 -18.72 10.19
C GLY A 142 -22.78 -19.66 9.23
N ALA A 143 -22.07 -20.38 8.36
CA ALA A 143 -22.62 -21.32 7.40
C ALA A 143 -22.22 -22.76 7.78
N ARG A 144 -22.86 -23.30 8.82
CA ARG A 144 -22.83 -24.72 9.20
C ARG A 144 -21.42 -25.28 9.48
N GLY A 145 -20.85 -24.92 10.64
CA GLY A 145 -19.91 -25.76 11.38
C GLY A 145 -18.69 -26.24 10.59
N ALA A 146 -18.00 -25.33 9.91
CA ALA A 146 -16.72 -25.60 9.27
C ALA A 146 -15.67 -26.00 10.32
N ARG A 147 -15.66 -27.28 10.69
CA ARG A 147 -14.64 -27.88 11.55
C ARG A 147 -13.36 -28.01 10.75
N GLY A 148 -12.55 -26.94 10.73
CA GLY A 148 -11.22 -26.96 10.13
C GLY A 148 -10.75 -25.60 9.63
N CYS A 149 -9.44 -25.42 9.55
CA CYS A 149 -8.82 -24.18 9.07
C CYS A 149 -8.81 -24.04 7.53
N SER A 150 -9.63 -24.80 6.82
CA SER A 150 -9.76 -24.81 5.36
C SER A 150 -10.92 -23.93 4.91
N ALA A 151 -10.64 -22.64 4.64
CA ALA A 151 -11.60 -21.76 3.98
C ALA A 151 -11.38 -21.77 2.46
N ARG A 152 -12.48 -21.67 1.70
CA ARG A 152 -12.40 -21.31 0.28
C ARG A 152 -11.87 -19.87 0.14
N PRO A 153 -11.31 -19.51 -1.04
CA PRO A 153 -10.86 -18.14 -1.29
C PRO A 153 -11.97 -17.12 -1.00
N PHE A 154 -11.61 -16.04 -0.30
CA PHE A 154 -12.53 -14.98 0.09
C PHE A 154 -13.16 -14.26 -1.12
N ALA A 155 -14.45 -13.93 -1.01
CA ALA A 155 -15.15 -13.05 -1.94
C ALA A 155 -15.00 -11.59 -1.48
N SER A 156 -14.74 -10.66 -2.40
CA SER A 156 -14.46 -9.25 -2.09
C SER A 156 -15.58 -8.53 -1.32
N ILE A 157 -15.26 -7.35 -0.75
CA ILE A 157 -16.23 -6.49 -0.03
C ILE A 157 -17.54 -6.24 -0.79
N HIS A 158 -17.50 -6.15 -2.13
CA HIS A 158 -18.71 -6.00 -2.96
C HIS A 158 -19.72 -7.13 -2.74
N SER A 159 -19.24 -8.36 -2.57
CA SER A 159 -20.12 -9.52 -2.36
C SER A 159 -20.87 -9.46 -1.02
N VAL A 160 -20.34 -8.72 -0.05
CA VAL A 160 -20.89 -8.60 1.29
C VAL A 160 -21.85 -7.42 1.40
N LEU A 161 -21.64 -6.33 0.65
CA LEU A 161 -22.52 -5.16 0.71
C LEU A 161 -23.71 -5.21 -0.26
N ALA A 162 -23.63 -6.00 -1.35
CA ALA A 162 -24.68 -6.11 -2.36
C ALA A 162 -26.10 -6.54 -1.90
N PRO A 163 -26.33 -7.34 -0.84
CA PRO A 163 -27.66 -7.91 -0.60
C PRO A 163 -28.71 -7.00 0.05
N GLU A 164 -28.33 -5.88 0.66
CA GLU A 164 -29.22 -5.19 1.62
C GLU A 164 -29.85 -3.89 1.13
N GLU A 165 -29.38 -3.36 0.02
CA GLU A 165 -29.90 -2.13 -0.51
C GLU A 165 -30.51 -2.41 -1.87
N GLY A 166 -31.84 -2.27 -1.99
CA GLY A 166 -32.51 -2.05 -3.29
C GLY A 166 -32.02 -0.78 -4.01
N VAL A 167 -30.96 -0.13 -3.51
CA VAL A 167 -30.09 0.77 -4.23
C VAL A 167 -29.41 -0.06 -5.31
N ALA A 168 -29.83 0.14 -6.56
CA ALA A 168 -29.08 -0.30 -7.72
C ALA A 168 -27.63 0.16 -7.54
N TYR A 169 -26.76 -0.77 -7.15
CA TYR A 169 -25.35 -0.50 -6.93
C TYR A 169 -24.75 -0.13 -8.29
N THR A 170 -24.75 1.17 -8.61
CA THR A 170 -24.06 1.74 -9.77
C THR A 170 -22.55 1.76 -9.57
N GLY A 171 -22.03 0.95 -8.63
CA GLY A 171 -20.64 0.79 -8.21
C GLY A 171 -19.69 0.21 -9.25
N ARG A 172 -19.97 0.43 -10.54
CA ARG A 172 -18.92 0.53 -11.55
C ARG A 172 -18.10 1.81 -11.41
N ARG A 173 -18.54 2.83 -10.65
CA ARG A 173 -17.82 4.12 -10.56
C ARG A 173 -17.14 4.44 -9.22
N ARG A 174 -17.54 3.83 -8.10
CA ARG A 174 -16.92 4.11 -6.79
C ARG A 174 -15.78 3.13 -6.52
N GLY A 175 -14.59 3.64 -6.25
CA GLY A 175 -13.40 2.85 -5.93
C GLY A 175 -13.58 2.07 -4.64
N HIS A 176 -12.88 0.94 -4.48
CA HIS A 176 -12.96 0.08 -3.30
C HIS A 176 -12.55 0.75 -1.98
N ASP A 177 -11.77 1.82 -2.04
CA ASP A 177 -11.31 2.55 -0.86
C ASP A 177 -12.45 3.35 -0.21
N GLU A 178 -13.32 3.97 -1.01
CA GLU A 178 -14.50 4.69 -0.52
C GLU A 178 -15.44 3.77 0.28
N MET A 179 -15.39 2.46 0.02
CA MET A 179 -16.22 1.49 0.72
C MET A 179 -15.82 1.34 2.19
N ILE A 180 -14.52 1.39 2.52
CA ILE A 180 -14.06 1.37 3.91
C ILE A 180 -14.43 2.70 4.58
N GLY A 181 -14.25 3.80 3.86
CA GLY A 181 -14.67 5.14 4.30
C GLY A 181 -16.13 5.21 4.76
N ALA A 182 -17.03 4.56 4.03
CA ALA A 182 -18.45 4.49 4.33
C ALA A 182 -18.80 3.59 5.54
N LEU A 183 -17.87 2.75 6.01
CA LEU A 183 -18.08 1.87 7.17
C LEU A 183 -17.54 2.48 8.47
N HIS A 184 -16.73 3.53 8.39
CA HIS A 184 -16.25 4.24 9.58
C HIS A 184 -17.42 4.82 10.39
N GLY A 185 -17.46 4.50 11.68
CA GLY A 185 -18.51 4.99 12.60
C GLY A 185 -19.91 4.43 12.33
N ARG A 186 -20.10 3.54 11.35
CA ARG A 186 -21.38 2.89 11.10
C ARG A 186 -21.73 1.97 12.25
N GLU A 187 -22.94 2.09 12.78
CA GLU A 187 -23.41 1.24 13.88
C GLU A 187 -23.29 -0.25 13.53
N GLY A 188 -22.77 -1.05 14.47
CA GLY A 188 -22.56 -2.48 14.29
C GLY A 188 -21.38 -2.85 13.37
N TRP A 189 -20.57 -1.87 12.95
CA TRP A 189 -19.34 -2.12 12.16
C TRP A 189 -18.08 -1.75 12.94
N SER A 190 -17.07 -2.60 12.84
CA SER A 190 -15.70 -2.29 13.27
C SER A 190 -14.76 -2.28 12.07
N THR A 191 -14.00 -1.21 11.89
CA THR A 191 -13.02 -1.08 10.80
C THR A 191 -11.60 -1.15 11.34
N PHE A 192 -10.76 -1.95 10.70
CA PHE A 192 -9.40 -2.23 11.16
C PHE A 192 -8.38 -1.95 10.04
N VAL A 193 -7.18 -1.54 10.43
CA VAL A 193 -6.04 -1.40 9.53
C VAL A 193 -4.76 -1.81 10.25
N PHE A 194 -3.82 -2.38 9.51
CA PHE A 194 -2.49 -2.73 10.03
C PHE A 194 -1.43 -2.06 9.19
N LEU A 195 -0.60 -1.25 9.86
CA LEU A 195 0.52 -0.55 9.25
C LEU A 195 1.75 -1.46 9.25
N ARG A 196 2.53 -1.44 8.16
CA ARG A 196 3.84 -2.08 8.11
C ARG A 196 4.92 -1.02 7.96
N GLU A 197 6.09 -1.27 8.55
CA GLU A 197 7.26 -0.40 8.38
C GLU A 197 7.56 -0.22 6.86
N PRO A 198 7.59 1.02 6.33
CA PRO A 198 7.65 1.25 4.89
C PRO A 198 8.87 0.64 4.17
N LEU A 199 10.06 0.68 4.78
CA LEU A 199 11.27 0.09 4.21
C LEU A 199 11.20 -1.44 4.20
N GLU A 200 10.67 -2.05 5.26
CA GLU A 200 10.44 -3.50 5.30
C GLU A 200 9.41 -3.95 4.26
N ARG A 201 8.34 -3.16 4.09
CA ARG A 201 7.31 -3.39 3.08
C ARG A 201 7.91 -3.33 1.67
N PHE A 202 8.74 -2.32 1.39
CA PHE A 202 9.46 -2.19 0.13
C PHE A 202 10.40 -3.37 -0.13
N ALA A 203 11.25 -3.72 0.83
CA ALA A 203 12.17 -4.85 0.70
C ALA A 203 11.40 -6.17 0.46
N SER A 204 10.29 -6.38 1.18
CA SER A 204 9.40 -7.53 1.00
C SER A 204 8.77 -7.57 -0.40
N GLY A 205 8.38 -6.41 -0.94
CA GLY A 205 7.86 -6.27 -2.30
C GLY A 205 8.90 -6.67 -3.35
N PHE A 206 10.09 -6.10 -3.23
CA PHE A 206 11.21 -6.40 -4.12
C PHE A 206 11.59 -7.89 -4.10
N GLU A 207 11.73 -8.50 -2.92
CA GLU A 207 12.09 -9.92 -2.85
C GLU A 207 11.04 -10.82 -3.50
N ASP A 208 9.78 -10.58 -3.20
CA ASP A 208 8.69 -11.39 -3.72
C ASP A 208 8.56 -11.22 -5.24
N LYS A 209 8.42 -9.98 -5.72
CA LYS A 209 8.04 -9.67 -7.10
C LYS A 209 9.20 -9.63 -8.06
N CYS A 210 10.37 -9.18 -7.61
CA CYS A 210 11.54 -9.09 -8.47
C CYS A 210 12.43 -10.32 -8.39
N ARG A 211 12.52 -11.00 -7.25
CA ARG A 211 13.49 -12.10 -7.10
C ARG A 211 12.87 -13.48 -7.16
N ARG A 212 11.82 -13.73 -6.37
CA ARG A 212 11.23 -15.06 -6.19
C ARG A 212 10.20 -15.37 -7.28
N ASN A 213 9.37 -14.41 -7.64
CA ASN A 213 8.25 -14.59 -8.57
C ASN A 213 8.36 -13.66 -9.81
N PRO A 214 9.48 -13.69 -10.57
CA PRO A 214 9.67 -12.81 -11.72
C PRO A 214 8.63 -13.04 -12.84
N ALA A 215 8.01 -14.23 -12.89
CA ALA A 215 6.99 -14.58 -13.87
C ALA A 215 5.71 -13.73 -13.77
N GLU A 216 5.44 -13.12 -12.61
CA GLU A 216 4.29 -12.23 -12.44
C GLU A 216 4.44 -10.90 -13.20
N ARG A 217 5.65 -10.57 -13.70
CA ARG A 217 5.93 -9.29 -14.38
C ARG A 217 5.52 -8.08 -13.54
N HIS A 218 5.77 -8.17 -12.23
CA HIS A 218 5.50 -7.13 -11.25
C HIS A 218 6.76 -6.35 -10.82
N CYS A 219 7.90 -6.59 -11.48
CA CYS A 219 9.12 -5.84 -11.23
C CYS A 219 9.26 -4.71 -12.26
N SER A 220 8.64 -3.55 -12.00
CA SER A 220 8.70 -2.38 -12.89
C SER A 220 9.91 -1.48 -12.60
N PRO A 221 10.47 -0.76 -13.61
CA PRO A 221 10.06 -0.76 -15.03
C PRO A 221 10.37 -2.10 -15.72
N LEU A 222 9.45 -2.62 -16.53
CA LEU A 222 9.59 -3.94 -17.16
C LEU A 222 10.67 -3.96 -18.24
N GLU A 223 10.96 -2.80 -18.82
CA GLU A 223 12.03 -2.59 -19.79
C GLU A 223 13.40 -2.86 -19.14
N ILE A 224 13.53 -2.56 -17.84
CA ILE A 224 14.76 -2.72 -17.07
C ILE A 224 14.76 -4.06 -16.33
N PHE A 225 13.63 -4.42 -15.72
CA PHE A 225 13.51 -5.53 -14.77
C PHE A 225 12.45 -6.57 -15.14
N GLY A 226 11.98 -6.62 -16.39
CA GLY A 226 10.88 -7.50 -16.80
C GLY A 226 11.10 -9.00 -16.61
N ASN A 227 12.35 -9.43 -16.35
CA ASN A 227 12.69 -10.80 -15.97
C ASN A 227 13.21 -10.91 -14.52
N GLY A 228 12.89 -9.91 -13.68
CA GLY A 228 13.28 -9.80 -12.29
C GLY A 228 14.77 -10.01 -12.05
N SER A 229 15.14 -10.94 -11.17
CA SER A 229 16.52 -11.34 -10.87
C SER A 229 17.32 -11.84 -12.08
N ARG A 230 16.63 -12.19 -13.19
CA ARG A 230 17.22 -12.54 -14.47
C ARG A 230 17.29 -11.36 -15.45
N SER A 231 17.02 -10.13 -15.01
CA SER A 231 17.31 -8.94 -15.80
C SER A 231 18.82 -8.68 -15.85
N ARG A 232 19.30 -8.06 -16.93
CA ARG A 232 20.71 -7.63 -17.03
C ARG A 232 21.04 -6.61 -15.94
N ALA A 233 20.12 -5.69 -15.66
CA ALA A 233 20.28 -4.66 -14.64
C ALA A 233 20.54 -5.27 -13.25
N LEU A 234 19.67 -6.17 -12.75
CA LEU A 234 19.90 -6.77 -11.42
C LEU A 234 21.10 -7.72 -11.41
N ARG A 235 21.35 -8.49 -12.47
CA ARG A 235 22.52 -9.39 -12.53
C ARG A 235 23.86 -8.66 -12.52
N SER A 236 23.90 -7.40 -12.95
CA SER A 236 25.13 -6.60 -12.90
C SER A 236 25.59 -6.29 -11.47
N HIS A 237 24.70 -6.47 -10.47
CA HIS A 237 25.03 -6.31 -9.07
C HIS A 237 25.16 -7.68 -8.37
N THR A 238 26.35 -7.94 -7.82
CA THR A 238 26.69 -9.21 -7.16
C THR A 238 26.04 -9.39 -5.79
N SER A 239 25.63 -8.31 -5.14
CA SER A 239 25.01 -8.34 -3.81
C SER A 239 23.53 -7.99 -3.85
N LEU A 240 22.76 -8.59 -2.93
CA LEU A 240 21.35 -8.25 -2.73
C LEU A 240 21.15 -6.77 -2.42
N ARG A 241 22.08 -6.18 -1.65
CA ARG A 241 22.09 -4.76 -1.32
C ARG A 241 22.26 -3.88 -2.57
N GLY A 242 23.17 -4.24 -3.47
CA GLY A 242 23.35 -3.55 -4.75
C GLY A 242 22.13 -3.67 -5.66
N GLN A 243 21.52 -4.85 -5.72
CA GLN A 243 20.30 -5.09 -6.49
C GLN A 243 19.12 -4.25 -6.00
N LEU A 244 18.88 -4.21 -4.67
CA LEU A 244 17.82 -3.36 -4.10
C LEU A 244 18.12 -1.88 -4.35
N ALA A 245 19.38 -1.44 -4.21
CA ALA A 245 19.75 -0.04 -4.43
C ALA A 245 19.50 0.39 -5.88
N ALA A 246 19.90 -0.43 -6.87
CA ALA A 246 19.61 -0.18 -8.27
C ALA A 246 18.10 -0.15 -8.55
N TYR A 247 17.35 -1.04 -7.90
CA TYR A 247 15.89 -1.05 -7.99
C TYR A 247 15.28 0.24 -7.40
N ALA A 248 15.67 0.66 -6.20
CA ALA A 248 15.16 1.87 -5.56
C ALA A 248 15.49 3.16 -6.34
N ASP A 249 16.63 3.19 -7.03
CA ASP A 249 17.07 4.33 -7.83
C ASP A 249 16.25 4.49 -9.13
N THR A 250 15.91 3.36 -9.75
CA THR A 250 15.16 3.31 -11.01
C THR A 250 13.65 3.19 -10.81
N PHE A 251 13.19 2.80 -9.62
CA PHE A 251 11.79 2.70 -9.23
C PHE A 251 10.95 3.96 -9.55
N PRO A 252 11.48 5.18 -9.35
CA PRO A 252 10.88 6.39 -9.89
C PRO A 252 10.37 6.27 -11.34
N LEU A 253 11.07 5.56 -12.25
CA LEU A 253 10.89 5.60 -13.72
C LEU A 253 9.58 4.99 -14.19
N SER A 254 9.08 4.04 -13.43
CA SER A 254 7.78 3.43 -13.66
C SER A 254 7.23 3.08 -12.30
N TRP A 255 6.13 3.75 -11.96
CA TRP A 255 5.51 3.57 -10.68
C TRP A 255 5.00 2.13 -10.53
N ASN A 256 5.38 1.48 -9.43
CA ASN A 256 4.92 0.15 -9.08
C ASN A 256 4.05 0.24 -7.82
N LEU A 257 2.79 -0.16 -8.00
CA LEU A 257 1.72 -0.01 -7.02
C LEU A 257 1.98 -0.77 -5.72
N HIS A 258 2.84 -1.78 -5.74
CA HIS A 258 3.32 -2.47 -4.54
C HIS A 258 4.02 -1.55 -3.53
N PHE A 259 4.46 -0.38 -3.98
CA PHE A 259 5.21 0.60 -3.21
C PHE A 259 4.43 1.89 -3.02
N PHE A 260 3.10 1.83 -3.16
CA PHE A 260 2.26 2.97 -2.90
C PHE A 260 2.27 3.38 -1.42
N PRO A 261 2.46 4.67 -1.07
CA PRO A 261 2.45 5.10 0.31
C PRO A 261 1.17 4.66 1.01
N GLN A 262 1.32 4.09 2.22
CA GLN A 262 0.19 3.64 3.04
C GLN A 262 -0.72 4.80 3.41
N ALA A 263 -0.14 5.97 3.67
CA ALA A 263 -0.85 7.17 4.05
C ALA A 263 -1.85 7.64 2.98
N LEU A 264 -1.60 7.32 1.71
CA LEU A 264 -2.48 7.70 0.60
C LEU A 264 -3.47 6.59 0.22
N PHE A 265 -3.45 5.46 0.93
CA PHE A 265 -4.23 4.26 0.63
C PHE A 265 -5.40 4.11 1.61
N CYS A 266 -6.34 3.18 1.39
CA CYS A 266 -7.36 2.83 2.39
C CYS A 266 -8.24 4.02 2.85
N ASP A 267 -8.90 4.68 1.90
CA ASP A 267 -9.64 5.94 2.15
C ASP A 267 -8.72 7.04 2.71
N ASP A 268 -7.55 7.20 2.11
CA ASP A 268 -6.59 8.24 2.50
C ASP A 268 -6.20 8.18 3.99
N LEU A 269 -5.58 7.05 4.35
CA LEU A 269 -5.28 6.64 5.70
C LEU A 269 -4.57 7.71 6.55
N GLY A 270 -3.71 8.54 5.96
CA GLY A 270 -3.01 9.61 6.67
C GLY A 270 -3.96 10.66 7.24
N ARG A 271 -5.06 10.97 6.56
CA ARG A 271 -6.11 11.87 7.08
C ARG A 271 -7.13 11.13 7.94
N ASN A 272 -7.44 9.89 7.58
CA ASN A 272 -8.56 9.15 8.17
C ASN A 272 -8.16 8.11 9.22
N LEU A 273 -6.89 8.06 9.65
CA LEU A 273 -6.39 7.06 10.62
C LEU A 273 -7.23 6.98 11.90
N HIS A 274 -7.65 8.14 12.40
CA HIS A 274 -8.45 8.30 13.62
C HIS A 274 -9.89 7.75 13.51
N ARG A 275 -10.38 7.51 12.28
CA ARG A 275 -11.73 6.97 12.03
C ARG A 275 -11.79 5.45 12.12
N TYR A 276 -10.64 4.78 12.17
CA TYR A 276 -10.57 3.33 12.33
C TYR A 276 -10.83 2.92 13.78
N SER A 277 -11.65 1.87 13.97
CA SER A 277 -11.89 1.26 15.28
C SER A 277 -10.62 0.64 15.88
N PHE A 278 -9.68 0.19 15.03
CA PHE A 278 -8.36 -0.30 15.46
C PHE A 278 -7.29 0.00 14.42
N VAL A 279 -6.15 0.50 14.89
CA VAL A 279 -4.93 0.71 14.10
C VAL A 279 -3.82 -0.14 14.69
N GLY A 280 -3.48 -1.22 13.99
CA GLY A 280 -2.39 -2.11 14.36
C GLY A 280 -1.08 -1.81 13.64
N ARG A 281 0.00 -2.43 14.12
CA ARG A 281 1.34 -2.38 13.54
C ARG A 281 1.87 -3.80 13.36
N MET A 282 2.43 -4.09 12.19
CA MET A 282 3.08 -5.37 11.88
C MET A 282 4.51 -5.43 12.45
N ASN A 283 4.62 -5.42 13.79
CA ASN A 283 5.89 -5.51 14.53
C ASN A 283 5.87 -6.72 15.49
N GLU A 284 6.75 -6.75 16.51
CA GLU A 284 6.81 -7.89 17.46
C GLU A 284 5.48 -8.13 18.21
N THR A 285 4.61 -7.12 18.32
CA THR A 285 3.31 -7.23 19.00
C THR A 285 2.16 -7.59 18.06
N PHE A 286 2.42 -7.79 16.78
CA PHE A 286 1.38 -8.02 15.75
C PHE A 286 0.40 -9.15 16.11
N LEU A 287 0.90 -10.30 16.57
CA LEU A 287 0.04 -11.44 16.92
C LEU A 287 -0.86 -11.13 18.13
N GLN A 288 -0.33 -10.40 19.11
CA GLN A 288 -1.11 -9.95 20.27
C GLN A 288 -2.20 -8.96 19.84
N GLN A 289 -1.87 -8.03 18.95
CA GLN A 289 -2.83 -7.08 18.38
C GLN A 289 -3.92 -7.80 17.56
N MET A 290 -3.56 -8.79 16.73
CA MET A 290 -4.53 -9.60 16.00
C MET A 290 -5.45 -10.41 16.93
N ARG A 291 -4.91 -10.94 18.04
CA ARG A 291 -5.72 -11.59 19.07
C ARG A 291 -6.71 -10.61 19.71
N HIS A 292 -6.29 -9.37 19.95
CA HIS A 292 -7.17 -8.32 20.47
C HIS A 292 -8.29 -7.97 19.48
N VAL A 293 -7.97 -7.81 18.19
CA VAL A 293 -8.98 -7.61 17.13
C VAL A 293 -9.99 -8.76 17.10
N ALA A 294 -9.53 -10.01 17.14
CA ALA A 294 -10.42 -11.16 17.16
C ALA A 294 -11.33 -11.18 18.40
N ALA A 295 -10.79 -10.90 19.59
CA ALA A 295 -11.58 -10.81 20.81
C ALA A 295 -12.61 -9.66 20.77
N HIS A 296 -12.24 -8.52 20.18
CA HIS A 296 -13.15 -7.39 19.99
C HIS A 296 -14.33 -7.75 19.08
N ILE A 297 -14.07 -8.40 17.95
CA ILE A 297 -15.13 -8.87 17.04
C ILE A 297 -16.09 -9.84 17.75
N ASP A 298 -15.57 -10.80 18.51
CA ASP A 298 -16.37 -11.76 19.27
C ASP A 298 -17.18 -11.09 20.40
N HIS A 299 -16.61 -10.08 21.06
CA HIS A 299 -17.31 -9.28 22.07
C HIS A 299 -18.48 -8.51 21.47
N CYS A 300 -18.25 -7.79 20.37
CA CYS A 300 -19.31 -7.06 19.64
C CYS A 300 -20.41 -8.01 19.17
N ALA A 301 -20.06 -9.18 18.62
CA ALA A 301 -21.05 -10.18 18.24
C ALA A 301 -21.85 -10.72 19.42
N SER A 302 -21.20 -10.94 20.57
CA SER A 302 -21.85 -11.45 21.78
C SER A 302 -22.93 -10.50 22.32
N SER A 303 -22.72 -9.19 22.16
CA SER A 303 -23.72 -8.18 22.52
C SER A 303 -24.96 -8.17 21.62
N GLN A 304 -24.85 -8.69 20.39
CA GLN A 304 -25.90 -8.65 19.37
C GLN A 304 -26.67 -9.97 19.22
N ALA A 305 -25.99 -11.12 19.32
CA ALA A 305 -26.54 -12.42 18.92
C ALA A 305 -26.21 -13.58 19.88
N GLY A 306 -25.68 -13.29 21.08
CA GLY A 306 -25.23 -14.30 22.04
C GLY A 306 -23.78 -14.75 21.83
N ALA A 307 -23.25 -15.54 22.76
CA ALA A 307 -21.82 -15.88 22.84
C ALA A 307 -21.25 -16.40 21.50
N SER A 308 -20.22 -15.72 20.99
CA SER A 308 -19.49 -16.09 19.77
C SER A 308 -17.99 -16.16 20.05
N ASP A 309 -17.32 -17.18 19.50
CA ASP A 309 -15.87 -17.35 19.48
C ASP A 309 -15.33 -17.56 18.05
N ALA A 310 -16.12 -17.15 17.05
CA ALA A 310 -15.83 -17.37 15.64
C ALA A 310 -14.55 -16.64 15.20
N ALA A 311 -14.36 -15.39 15.63
CA ALA A 311 -13.19 -14.62 15.30
C ALA A 311 -11.94 -15.18 15.98
N MET A 312 -12.04 -15.60 17.24
CA MET A 312 -10.94 -16.28 17.93
C MET A 312 -10.57 -17.62 17.30
N ARG A 313 -11.53 -18.40 16.79
CA ARG A 313 -11.24 -19.61 15.99
C ARG A 313 -10.52 -19.26 14.69
N ALA A 314 -11.02 -18.28 13.94
CA ALA A 314 -10.39 -17.81 12.70
C ALA A 314 -8.96 -17.35 12.95
N TYR A 315 -8.73 -16.58 14.02
CA TYR A 315 -7.41 -16.14 14.46
C TYR A 315 -6.48 -17.33 14.70
N ARG A 316 -6.88 -18.32 15.52
CA ARG A 316 -6.05 -19.50 15.81
C ARG A 316 -5.70 -20.31 14.55
N CYS A 317 -6.59 -20.32 13.57
CA CYS A 317 -6.39 -21.03 12.31
C CYS A 317 -5.40 -20.34 11.35
N VAL A 318 -5.41 -19.01 11.30
CA VAL A 318 -4.62 -18.22 10.35
C VAL A 318 -3.29 -17.79 10.94
N PHE A 319 -3.29 -17.50 12.24
CA PHE A 319 -2.16 -16.98 12.99
C PHE A 319 -1.81 -17.98 14.12
N PRO A 320 -1.38 -19.21 13.78
CA PRO A 320 -1.09 -20.22 14.78
C PRO A 320 0.03 -19.74 15.71
N VAL A 321 -0.13 -20.02 17.01
CA VAL A 321 0.84 -19.68 18.07
C VAL A 321 2.17 -20.43 17.90
N LYS A 322 2.20 -21.50 17.08
CA LYS A 322 3.42 -22.26 16.83
C LYS A 322 4.31 -21.56 15.80
N GLN A 323 5.52 -21.27 16.27
CA GLN A 323 6.78 -20.96 15.57
C GLN A 323 7.18 -19.50 15.48
N ASP A 324 8.35 -19.25 16.09
CA ASP A 324 9.25 -18.11 15.97
C ASP A 324 9.57 -17.68 14.52
N GLY A 325 9.09 -18.39 13.50
CA GLY A 325 9.30 -18.11 12.08
C GLY A 325 8.43 -17.01 11.48
N HIS A 326 7.46 -16.46 12.23
CA HIS A 326 6.67 -15.29 11.81
C HIS A 326 7.02 -13.99 12.54
N ALA A 327 7.87 -14.04 13.58
CA ALA A 327 8.71 -12.87 13.84
C ALA A 327 9.52 -12.73 12.56
N THR A 328 9.17 -11.76 11.72
CA THR A 328 9.51 -11.73 10.29
C THR A 328 11.02 -11.70 10.02
N HIS A 329 11.85 -11.68 11.07
CA HIS A 329 13.26 -11.31 11.08
C HIS A 329 13.51 -10.10 10.16
N ALA A 330 12.46 -9.29 9.92
CA ALA A 330 12.41 -8.37 8.81
C ALA A 330 13.44 -7.29 9.07
N LYS A 331 13.53 -6.80 10.30
CA LYS A 331 14.60 -5.89 10.73
C LYS A 331 16.00 -6.37 10.35
N ARG A 332 16.39 -7.60 10.69
CA ARG A 332 17.73 -8.15 10.38
C ARG A 332 17.91 -8.39 8.88
N HIS A 333 16.84 -8.81 8.21
CA HIS A 333 16.87 -9.05 6.77
C HIS A 333 17.00 -7.74 5.99
N VAL A 334 16.26 -6.72 6.39
CA VAL A 334 16.18 -5.40 5.77
C VAL A 334 17.47 -4.62 5.98
N SER A 335 18.08 -4.69 7.17
CA SER A 335 19.39 -4.06 7.40
C SER A 335 20.50 -4.62 6.50
N ARG A 336 20.40 -5.90 6.09
CA ARG A 336 21.32 -6.49 5.11
C ARG A 336 21.07 -6.01 3.69
N MET A 337 19.83 -5.68 3.34
CA MET A 337 19.42 -5.28 2.00
C MET A 337 19.55 -3.79 1.74
N ILE A 338 19.35 -2.95 2.75
CA ILE A 338 19.32 -1.50 2.60
C ILE A 338 20.72 -0.93 2.81
N SER A 339 21.15 -0.07 1.88
CA SER A 339 22.35 0.76 2.01
C SER A 339 21.94 2.16 2.47
N ALA A 340 22.89 2.99 2.92
CA ALA A 340 22.62 4.39 3.22
C ALA A 340 21.99 5.13 2.03
N PHE A 341 22.50 4.84 0.83
CA PHE A 341 21.98 5.41 -0.42
C PHE A 341 20.52 5.02 -0.66
N SER A 342 20.19 3.72 -0.62
CA SER A 342 18.80 3.29 -0.82
C SER A 342 17.89 3.70 0.33
N ALA A 343 18.38 3.76 1.56
CA ALA A 343 17.64 4.30 2.70
C ALA A 343 17.21 5.75 2.45
N ARG A 344 18.14 6.65 2.09
CA ARG A 344 17.82 8.05 1.78
C ARG A 344 16.74 8.16 0.71
N ARG A 345 16.88 7.41 -0.39
CA ARG A 345 15.92 7.45 -1.51
C ARG A 345 14.54 6.94 -1.10
N LEU A 346 14.49 5.83 -0.38
CA LEU A 346 13.22 5.25 0.07
C LEU A 346 12.56 6.07 1.18
N LEU A 347 13.33 6.65 2.10
CA LEU A 347 12.83 7.55 3.13
C LEU A 347 12.28 8.85 2.54
N GLU A 348 12.83 9.32 1.41
CA GLU A 348 12.28 10.44 0.66
C GLU A 348 10.88 10.09 0.12
N ILE A 349 10.76 8.94 -0.56
CA ILE A 349 9.52 8.44 -1.16
C ILE A 349 8.46 8.15 -0.09
N PHE A 350 8.84 7.48 0.99
CA PHE A 350 7.92 7.10 2.07
C PHE A 350 7.81 8.13 3.19
N SER A 351 8.32 9.34 2.99
CA SER A 351 8.30 10.39 4.02
C SER A 351 6.88 10.69 4.52
N ILE A 352 5.88 10.62 3.63
CA ILE A 352 4.46 10.77 4.00
C ILE A 352 3.97 9.68 4.97
N ASP A 353 4.41 8.43 4.82
CA ASP A 353 4.02 7.34 5.71
C ASP A 353 4.55 7.58 7.13
N TYR A 354 5.80 8.03 7.27
CA TYR A 354 6.37 8.31 8.59
C TYR A 354 5.75 9.52 9.26
N VAL A 355 5.47 10.58 8.51
CA VAL A 355 4.94 11.83 9.07
C VAL A 355 3.45 11.72 9.37
N GLU A 356 2.62 11.27 8.43
CA GLU A 356 1.16 11.26 8.62
C GLU A 356 0.65 10.07 9.43
N LEU A 357 1.37 8.93 9.45
CA LEU A 357 0.98 7.76 10.23
C LEU A 357 1.78 7.62 11.53
N GLU A 358 2.61 8.62 11.86
CA GLU A 358 3.44 8.67 13.08
C GLU A 358 4.22 7.37 13.30
N LEU A 359 4.82 6.86 12.23
CA LEU A 359 5.61 5.63 12.28
C LEU A 359 7.02 5.95 12.78
N PRO A 360 7.54 5.19 13.76
CA PRO A 360 8.92 5.35 14.19
C PRO A 360 9.86 4.88 13.07
N LEU A 361 10.98 5.58 12.93
CA LEU A 361 12.05 5.14 12.04
C LEU A 361 12.71 3.85 12.57
N PRO A 362 13.11 2.92 11.69
CA PRO A 362 13.74 1.69 12.12
C PRO A 362 15.15 1.95 12.65
N SER A 363 15.47 1.39 13.81
CA SER A 363 16.76 1.63 14.51
C SER A 363 18.00 1.18 13.73
N PHE A 364 17.88 0.31 12.72
CA PHE A 364 19.05 -0.07 11.91
C PHE A 364 19.61 1.12 11.11
N LEU A 365 18.85 2.21 10.94
CA LEU A 365 19.34 3.41 10.27
C LEU A 365 20.53 4.06 10.98
N GLU A 366 20.66 3.88 12.30
CA GLU A 366 21.81 4.37 13.09
C GLU A 366 23.12 3.66 12.72
N GLU A 367 23.02 2.47 12.13
CA GLU A 367 24.18 1.71 11.65
C GLU A 367 24.65 2.19 10.26
N LEU A 368 23.83 2.99 9.57
CA LEU A 368 24.14 3.50 8.24
C LEU A 368 24.89 4.85 8.34
N PRO A 369 25.89 5.09 7.48
CA PRO A 369 26.44 6.43 7.33
C PRO A 369 25.32 7.38 6.88
N PHE A 370 25.21 8.56 7.49
CA PHE A 370 24.20 9.52 7.06
C PHE A 370 24.54 10.00 5.67
#